data_AF-A0A9E4C212-F1
#
_entry.id   AF-A0A9E4C212-F1
#
_cell.length_a   1.000
_cell.length_b   1.000
_cell.length_c   1.000
_cell.angle_alpha   90.00
_cell.angle_beta   90.00
_cell.angle_gamma   90.00
#
_symmetry.space_group_name_H-M   'P 1'
#
loop_
_entity.id
_entity.type
_entity.pdbx_description
1 polymer ?
#
loop_
_entity_poly.entity_id
_entity_poly.type
_entity_poly.pdbx_seq_one_letter_code
_entity_poly.pdbx_strand_id
1 'polypeptide(L)'
;MSYAQLTRFMLPLVVTALVQELSGQFLNGGMARMPRAVETLAAFGLAFGLALFLAGTLSQVRQLGLVLVEHTQGCRVCFRFVLAAGLLLASILASLALTPLGTWIINDLHGVDPALGEAVRLALLWLVPFPVLHGMTRFYSGELIRIRRTDIPAYATTTGIALSILAVFALLPLGFVRQDPILLPVLATYTGALAELGVVAWGR
;
A
#
# COMPACT_ATOMS: atom_id res chain seq x y z
N MET A 1 -3.39 30.93 19.39
CA MET A 1 -2.91 30.79 18.00
C MET A 1 -3.89 31.52 17.09
N SER A 2 -3.44 32.39 16.19
CA SER A 2 -4.33 33.07 15.24
C SER A 2 -4.90 32.08 14.24
N TYR A 3 -6.17 32.23 13.81
CA TYR A 3 -6.81 31.38 12.81
C TYR A 3 -5.96 31.24 11.52
N ALA A 4 -5.26 32.30 11.11
CA ALA A 4 -4.37 32.27 9.94
C ALA A 4 -3.13 31.36 10.13
N GLN A 5 -2.62 31.25 11.36
CA GLN A 5 -1.52 30.34 11.69
C GLN A 5 -1.98 28.88 11.72
N LEU A 6 -3.21 28.64 12.22
CA LEU A 6 -3.83 27.32 12.20
C LEU A 6 -4.05 26.83 10.76
N THR A 7 -4.58 27.68 9.89
CA THR A 7 -4.80 27.34 8.48
C THR A 7 -3.47 27.02 7.78
N ARG A 8 -2.42 27.84 7.95
CA ARG A 8 -1.10 27.59 7.35
C ARG A 8 -0.45 26.29 7.87
N PHE A 9 -0.74 25.89 9.10
CA PHE A 9 -0.26 24.63 9.69
C PHE A 9 -1.05 23.41 9.22
N MET A 10 -2.38 23.53 9.10
CA MET A 10 -3.26 22.42 8.70
C MET A 10 -3.32 22.19 7.19
N LEU A 11 -3.13 23.24 6.38
CA LEU A 11 -3.27 23.17 4.93
C LEU A 11 -2.38 22.09 4.29
N PRO A 12 -1.08 21.95 4.62
CA PRO A 12 -0.25 20.90 4.05
C PRO A 12 -0.75 19.50 4.41
N LEU A 13 -1.19 19.30 5.66
CA LEU A 13 -1.69 18.01 6.13
C LEU A 13 -2.97 17.61 5.38
N VAL A 14 -3.91 18.54 5.24
CA VAL A 14 -5.15 18.33 4.48
C VAL A 14 -4.84 18.03 3.01
N VAL A 15 -3.93 18.78 2.38
CA VAL A 15 -3.52 18.54 1.00
C VAL A 15 -2.92 17.14 0.84
N THR A 16 -2.04 16.71 1.74
CA THR A 16 -1.47 15.36 1.66
C THR A 16 -2.53 14.26 1.83
N ALA A 17 -3.48 14.44 2.74
CA ALA A 17 -4.58 13.50 2.93
C ALA A 17 -5.49 13.43 1.69
N LEU A 18 -5.83 14.59 1.10
CA LEU A 18 -6.61 14.66 -0.13
C LEU A 18 -5.90 14.00 -1.31
N VAL A 19 -4.59 14.24 -1.47
CA VAL A 19 -3.79 13.61 -2.54
C VAL A 19 -3.75 12.10 -2.38
N GLN A 20 -3.66 11.59 -1.14
CA GLN A 20 -3.69 10.16 -0.85
C GLN A 20 -5.05 9.53 -1.20
N GLU A 21 -6.15 10.18 -0.83
CA GLU A 21 -7.51 9.72 -1.19
C GLU A 21 -7.76 9.78 -2.71
N LEU A 22 -7.31 10.85 -3.38
CA LEU A 22 -7.43 10.99 -4.82
C LEU A 22 -6.67 9.91 -5.58
N SER A 23 -5.52 9.45 -5.07
CA SER A 23 -4.77 8.33 -5.65
C SER A 23 -5.64 7.09 -5.84
N GLY A 24 -6.48 6.76 -4.84
CA GLY A 24 -7.41 5.64 -4.92
C GLY A 24 -8.47 5.84 -6.00
N GLN A 25 -8.95 7.08 -6.19
CA GLN A 25 -9.92 7.41 -7.23
C GLN A 25 -9.35 7.26 -8.64
N PHE A 26 -8.09 7.65 -8.86
CA PHE A 26 -7.42 7.43 -10.15
C PHE A 26 -7.26 5.93 -10.46
N LEU A 27 -6.90 5.14 -9.45
CA LEU A 27 -6.81 3.69 -9.60
C LEU A 27 -8.17 3.07 -9.98
N ASN A 28 -9.23 3.45 -9.26
CA ASN A 28 -10.60 3.02 -9.53
C ASN A 28 -11.07 3.43 -10.93
N GLY A 29 -10.79 4.68 -11.33
CA GLY A 29 -11.09 5.17 -12.67
C GLY A 29 -10.30 4.45 -13.77
N GLY A 30 -9.07 4.03 -13.49
CA GLY A 30 -8.27 3.19 -14.38
C GLY A 30 -8.88 1.80 -14.57
N MET A 31 -9.21 1.13 -13.46
CA MET A 31 -9.86 -0.18 -13.48
C MET A 31 -11.24 -0.14 -14.17
N ALA A 32 -11.98 0.96 -14.01
CA ALA A 32 -13.31 1.13 -14.62
C ALA A 32 -13.27 1.19 -16.16
N ARG A 33 -12.10 1.43 -16.76
CA ARG A 33 -11.91 1.46 -18.21
C ARG A 33 -11.41 0.13 -18.79
N MET A 34 -11.28 -0.91 -17.96
CA MET A 34 -10.83 -2.23 -18.40
C MET A 34 -11.98 -3.11 -18.92
N PRO A 35 -11.72 -4.08 -19.82
CA PRO A 35 -12.74 -4.95 -20.41
C PRO A 35 -13.60 -5.75 -19.40
N ARG A 36 -13.08 -5.99 -18.18
CA ARG A 36 -13.77 -6.66 -17.06
C ARG A 36 -13.83 -5.75 -15.82
N ALA A 37 -14.27 -4.50 -16.02
CA ALA A 37 -14.26 -3.46 -14.99
C ALA A 37 -14.88 -3.89 -13.66
N VAL A 38 -16.15 -4.34 -13.65
CA VAL A 38 -16.87 -4.73 -12.43
C VAL A 38 -16.13 -5.80 -11.65
N GLU A 39 -15.69 -6.85 -12.36
CA GLU A 39 -14.97 -7.95 -11.75
C GLU A 39 -13.61 -7.51 -11.20
N THR A 40 -12.88 -6.67 -11.94
CA THR A 40 -11.56 -6.16 -11.53
C THR A 40 -11.68 -5.27 -10.30
N LEU A 41 -12.67 -4.36 -10.29
CA LEU A 41 -12.94 -3.49 -9.14
C LEU A 41 -13.33 -4.30 -7.90
N ALA A 42 -14.22 -5.29 -8.05
CA ALA A 42 -14.64 -6.13 -6.94
C ALA A 42 -13.49 -7.00 -6.42
N ALA A 43 -12.75 -7.66 -7.32
CA ALA A 43 -11.64 -8.53 -6.98
C ALA A 43 -10.51 -7.78 -6.28
N PHE A 44 -10.06 -6.68 -6.89
CA PHE A 44 -9.00 -5.87 -6.32
C PHE A 44 -9.45 -5.16 -5.05
N GLY A 45 -10.67 -4.63 -5.00
CA GLY A 45 -11.21 -3.98 -3.81
C GLY A 45 -11.24 -4.89 -2.59
N LEU A 46 -11.73 -6.13 -2.76
CA LEU A 46 -11.75 -7.12 -1.70
C LEU A 46 -10.32 -7.55 -1.28
N ALA A 47 -9.47 -7.88 -2.25
CA ALA A 47 -8.09 -8.30 -1.99
C ALA A 47 -7.26 -7.21 -1.29
N PHE A 48 -7.37 -5.98 -1.79
CA PHE A 48 -6.66 -4.83 -1.25
C PHE A 48 -7.19 -4.43 0.13
N GLY A 49 -8.51 -4.55 0.37
CA GLY A 49 -9.10 -4.36 1.70
C GLY A 49 -8.54 -5.34 2.74
N LEU A 50 -8.43 -6.63 2.40
CA LEU A 50 -7.81 -7.64 3.27
C LEU A 50 -6.32 -7.36 3.50
N ALA A 51 -5.59 -6.97 2.45
CA ALA A 51 -4.18 -6.59 2.57
C ALA A 51 -3.99 -5.36 3.46
N LEU A 52 -4.83 -4.33 3.33
CA LEU A 52 -4.83 -3.14 4.17
C LEU A 52 -5.20 -3.44 5.62
N PHE A 53 -6.18 -4.31 5.85
CA PHE A 53 -6.56 -4.73 7.21
C PHE A 53 -5.36 -5.34 7.94
N LEU A 54 -4.64 -6.25 7.29
CA LEU A 54 -3.43 -6.85 7.85
C LEU A 54 -2.29 -5.84 7.97
N ALA A 55 -2.02 -5.05 6.93
CA ALA A 55 -0.98 -4.02 6.95
C ALA A 55 -1.26 -2.91 7.98
N GLY A 56 -2.52 -2.69 8.34
CA GLY A 56 -2.96 -1.76 9.38
C GLY A 56 -2.35 -2.07 10.75
N THR A 57 -2.05 -3.35 11.03
CA THR A 57 -1.33 -3.74 12.26
C THR A 57 0.10 -3.17 12.32
N LEU A 58 0.71 -2.91 11.17
CA LEU A 58 2.04 -2.27 11.06
C LEU A 58 1.98 -0.75 11.04
N SER A 59 0.79 -0.12 11.04
CA SER A 59 0.67 1.35 11.01
C SER A 59 1.42 2.04 12.17
N GLN A 60 1.46 1.38 13.33
CA GLN A 60 2.10 1.86 14.55
C GLN A 60 3.62 1.64 14.58
N VAL A 61 4.20 0.90 13.62
CA VAL A 61 5.65 0.69 13.50
C VAL A 61 6.42 2.01 13.42
N ARG A 62 5.82 3.03 12.79
CA ARG A 62 6.40 4.36 12.71
C ARG A 62 6.65 4.97 14.10
N GLN A 63 5.76 4.73 15.07
CA GLN A 63 5.92 5.19 16.45
C GLN A 63 7.00 4.39 17.19
N LEU A 64 7.06 3.07 16.96
CA LEU A 64 8.12 2.23 17.51
C LEU A 64 9.51 2.68 17.04
N GLY A 65 9.66 2.98 15.75
CA GLY A 65 10.93 3.48 15.19
C GLY A 65 11.34 4.87 15.72
N LEU A 66 10.37 5.68 16.13
CA LEU A 66 10.63 6.99 16.74
C LEU A 66 11.14 6.87 18.18
N VAL A 67 10.62 5.91 18.95
CA VAL A 67 10.92 5.75 20.39
C VAL A 67 12.09 4.80 20.65
N LEU A 68 12.17 3.65 19.97
CA LEU A 68 13.14 2.59 20.31
C LEU A 68 14.52 2.73 19.62
N VAL A 69 14.65 3.63 18.64
CA VAL A 69 15.90 3.76 17.87
C VAL A 69 16.82 4.80 18.51
N GLU A 70 17.23 4.54 19.75
CA GLU A 70 18.23 5.36 20.46
C GLU A 70 19.66 4.89 20.15
N HIS A 71 19.83 3.60 19.81
CA HIS A 71 21.11 2.96 19.52
C HIS A 71 21.08 2.15 18.22
N THR A 72 22.23 1.99 17.56
CA THR A 72 22.40 1.21 16.31
C THR A 72 21.90 -0.23 16.47
N GLN A 73 22.05 -0.83 17.66
CA GLN A 73 21.54 -2.15 17.96
C GLN A 73 20.01 -2.18 18.08
N GLY A 74 19.40 -1.15 18.67
CA GLY A 74 17.94 -0.97 18.71
C GLY A 74 17.33 -0.81 17.33
N CYS A 75 18.01 -0.09 16.42
CA CYS A 75 17.62 0.01 15.00
C CYS A 75 17.55 -1.37 14.34
N ARG A 76 18.59 -2.21 14.54
CA ARG A 76 18.66 -3.54 13.91
C ARG A 76 17.62 -4.51 14.46
N VAL A 77 17.32 -4.44 15.76
CA VAL A 77 16.26 -5.24 16.40
C VAL A 77 14.89 -4.81 15.88
N CYS A 78 14.61 -3.50 15.84
CA CYS A 78 13.34 -3.00 15.30
C CYS A 78 13.17 -3.38 13.83
N PHE A 79 14.20 -3.23 13.00
CA PHE A 79 14.13 -3.63 11.60
C PHE A 79 13.83 -5.13 11.42
N ARG A 80 14.48 -6.00 12.22
CA ARG A 80 14.19 -7.44 12.21
C ARG A 80 12.77 -7.75 12.65
N PHE A 81 12.26 -7.05 13.66
CA PHE A 81 10.87 -7.17 14.10
C PHE A 81 9.90 -6.78 12.99
N VAL A 82 10.12 -5.64 12.34
CA VAL A 82 9.28 -5.16 11.22
C VAL A 82 9.32 -6.14 10.05
N LEU A 83 10.50 -6.67 9.72
CA LEU A 83 10.63 -7.66 8.66
C LEU A 83 9.93 -8.98 9.02
N ALA A 84 10.10 -9.47 10.25
CA ALA A 84 9.45 -10.69 10.72
C ALA A 84 7.92 -10.53 10.76
N ALA A 85 7.41 -9.40 11.25
CA ALA A 85 5.99 -9.09 11.27
C ALA A 85 5.43 -8.94 9.85
N GLY A 86 6.15 -8.23 8.96
CA GLY A 86 5.78 -8.12 7.55
C GLY A 86 5.73 -9.47 6.84
N LEU A 87 6.71 -10.35 7.08
CA LEU A 87 6.74 -11.71 6.52
C LEU A 87 5.63 -12.59 7.11
N LEU A 88 5.33 -12.46 8.39
CA LEU A 88 4.20 -13.16 9.02
C LEU A 88 2.88 -12.75 8.35
N LEU A 89 2.63 -11.45 8.19
CA LEU A 89 1.42 -10.94 7.53
C LEU A 89 1.36 -11.33 6.05
N ALA A 90 2.49 -11.29 5.34
CA ALA A 90 2.59 -11.79 3.97
C ALA A 90 2.27 -13.29 3.89
N SER A 91 2.72 -14.09 4.87
CA SER A 91 2.41 -15.52 4.95
C SER A 91 0.93 -15.77 5.22
N ILE A 92 0.29 -14.92 6.03
CA ILE A 92 -1.17 -14.95 6.23
C ILE A 92 -1.89 -14.61 4.92
N LEU A 93 -1.48 -13.56 4.20
CA LEU A 93 -2.07 -13.25 2.88
C LEU A 93 -1.88 -14.41 1.88
N ALA A 94 -0.69 -15.00 1.85
CA ALA A 94 -0.39 -16.14 0.98
C ALA A 94 -1.24 -17.37 1.36
N SER A 95 -1.47 -17.61 2.65
CA SER A 95 -2.33 -18.70 3.09
C SER A 95 -3.79 -18.44 2.70
N LEU A 96 -4.30 -17.21 2.80
CA LEU A 96 -5.62 -16.86 2.27
C LEU A 96 -5.70 -17.01 0.74
N ALA A 97 -4.63 -16.73 -0.01
CA ALA A 97 -4.65 -16.91 -1.45
C ALA A 97 -4.62 -18.40 -1.87
N LEU A 98 -3.84 -19.22 -1.18
CA LEU A 98 -3.52 -20.59 -1.61
C LEU A 98 -4.38 -21.67 -0.95
N THR A 99 -4.93 -21.43 0.23
CA THR A 99 -5.64 -22.48 0.99
C THR A 99 -7.15 -22.51 0.72
N PRO A 100 -7.81 -23.66 0.93
CA PRO A 100 -9.27 -23.78 0.87
C PRO A 100 -10.00 -22.88 1.87
N LEU A 101 -9.35 -22.52 2.99
CA LEU A 101 -9.88 -21.54 3.96
C LEU A 101 -10.09 -20.18 3.30
N GLY A 102 -9.19 -19.78 2.41
CA GLY A 102 -9.35 -18.58 1.61
C GLY A 102 -10.59 -18.63 0.73
N THR A 103 -10.81 -19.76 0.07
CA THR A 103 -12.01 -19.97 -0.76
C THR A 103 -13.29 -19.86 0.06
N TRP A 104 -13.31 -20.38 1.30
CA TRP A 104 -14.46 -20.24 2.21
C TRP A 104 -14.65 -18.79 2.67
N ILE A 105 -13.58 -18.10 3.08
CA ILE A 105 -13.62 -16.67 3.49
C ILE A 105 -14.03 -15.76 2.32
N ILE A 106 -13.60 -16.06 1.10
CA ILE A 106 -13.85 -15.21 -0.06
C ILE A 106 -15.23 -15.53 -0.66
N ASN A 107 -15.56 -16.80 -0.87
CA ASN A 107 -16.79 -17.15 -1.57
C ASN A 107 -17.99 -17.21 -0.63
N ASP A 108 -17.86 -17.90 0.52
CA ASP A 108 -19.01 -18.15 1.40
C ASP A 108 -19.30 -16.98 2.33
N LEU A 109 -18.26 -16.34 2.90
CA LEU A 109 -18.46 -15.20 3.81
C LEU A 109 -18.83 -13.90 3.07
N HIS A 110 -18.26 -13.65 1.89
CA HIS A 110 -18.57 -12.46 1.09
C HIS A 110 -19.65 -12.71 0.02
N GLY A 111 -20.14 -13.95 -0.13
CA GLY A 111 -21.21 -14.29 -1.07
C GLY A 111 -20.83 -14.10 -2.54
N VAL A 112 -19.59 -14.45 -2.89
CA VAL A 112 -18.96 -14.11 -4.17
C VAL A 112 -18.99 -15.33 -5.10
N ASP A 113 -19.31 -15.12 -6.37
CA ASP A 113 -19.27 -16.19 -7.38
C ASP A 113 -17.87 -16.81 -7.50
N PRO A 114 -17.75 -18.13 -7.76
CA PRO A 114 -16.45 -18.82 -7.81
C PRO A 114 -15.42 -18.19 -8.77
N ALA A 115 -15.87 -17.68 -9.92
CA ALA A 115 -14.99 -17.03 -10.90
C ALA A 115 -14.39 -15.72 -10.36
N LEU A 116 -15.19 -14.93 -9.64
CA LEU A 116 -14.73 -13.70 -8.99
C LEU A 116 -13.85 -14.04 -7.77
N GLY A 117 -14.14 -15.13 -7.06
CA GLY A 117 -13.27 -15.67 -6.01
C GLY A 117 -11.86 -16.02 -6.50
N GLU A 118 -11.73 -16.62 -7.68
CA GLU A 118 -10.42 -16.87 -8.30
C GLU A 118 -9.67 -15.58 -8.61
N ALA A 119 -10.35 -14.57 -9.16
CA ALA A 119 -9.78 -13.24 -9.41
C ALA A 119 -9.29 -12.56 -8.13
N VAL A 120 -10.05 -12.64 -7.03
CA VAL A 120 -9.65 -12.13 -5.70
C VAL A 120 -8.39 -12.84 -5.21
N ARG A 121 -8.34 -14.17 -5.31
CA ARG A 121 -7.19 -14.96 -4.86
C ARG A 121 -5.93 -14.65 -5.67
N LEU A 122 -6.07 -14.43 -6.98
CA LEU A 122 -4.98 -13.99 -7.84
C LEU A 122 -4.48 -12.59 -7.41
N ALA A 123 -5.39 -11.64 -7.16
CA ALA A 123 -5.04 -10.32 -6.67
C ALA A 123 -4.36 -10.37 -5.28
N LEU A 124 -4.84 -11.22 -4.36
CA LEU A 124 -4.21 -11.45 -3.06
C LEU A 124 -2.79 -11.98 -3.20
N LEU A 125 -2.57 -12.94 -4.12
CA LEU A 125 -1.25 -13.52 -4.38
C LEU A 125 -0.27 -12.45 -4.86
N TRP A 126 -0.72 -11.55 -5.74
CA TRP A 126 0.06 -10.40 -6.17
C TRP A 126 0.34 -9.41 -5.04
N LEU A 127 -0.56 -9.27 -4.05
CA LEU A 127 -0.41 -8.39 -2.91
C LEU A 127 0.39 -9.00 -1.74
N VAL A 128 0.83 -10.25 -1.81
CA VAL A 128 1.63 -10.90 -0.74
C VAL A 128 2.87 -10.08 -0.33
N PRO A 129 3.68 -9.48 -1.23
CA PRO A 129 4.82 -8.67 -0.81
C PRO A 129 4.44 -7.29 -0.25
N PHE A 130 3.18 -6.88 -0.36
CA PHE A 130 2.73 -5.54 0.03
C PHE A 130 2.96 -5.22 1.51
N PRO A 131 2.62 -6.07 2.51
CA PRO A 131 2.85 -5.75 3.92
C PRO A 131 4.33 -5.58 4.28
N VAL A 132 5.22 -6.31 3.60
CA VAL A 132 6.67 -6.21 3.81
C VAL A 132 7.17 -4.85 3.33
N LEU A 133 6.84 -4.46 2.09
CA LEU A 133 7.21 -3.16 1.53
C LEU A 133 6.62 -2.01 2.34
N HIS A 134 5.35 -2.13 2.74
CA HIS A 134 4.68 -1.13 3.55
C HIS A 134 5.36 -0.98 4.92
N GLY A 135 5.65 -2.10 5.59
CA GLY A 135 6.37 -2.12 6.87
C GLY A 135 7.74 -1.45 6.80
N MET A 136 8.54 -1.78 5.78
CA MET A 136 9.86 -1.17 5.57
C MET A 136 9.76 0.35 5.36
N THR A 137 8.84 0.79 4.52
CA THR A 137 8.62 2.22 4.24
C THR A 137 8.23 2.98 5.51
N ARG A 138 7.33 2.41 6.32
CA ARG A 138 6.91 2.98 7.61
C ARG A 138 8.06 3.04 8.62
N PHE A 139 8.90 2.01 8.67
CA PHE A 139 10.07 1.97 9.55
C PHE A 139 11.08 3.06 9.19
N TYR A 140 11.50 3.15 7.93
CA TYR A 140 12.44 4.18 7.50
C TYR A 140 11.86 5.59 7.64
N SER A 141 10.56 5.76 7.39
CA SER A 141 9.89 7.04 7.63
C SER A 141 9.95 7.43 9.11
N GLY A 142 9.74 6.49 10.03
CA GLY A 142 9.86 6.73 11.47
C GLY A 142 11.27 7.12 11.90
N GLU A 143 12.28 6.52 11.29
CA GLU A 143 13.69 6.87 11.53
C GLU A 143 14.05 8.28 11.05
N LEU A 144 13.59 8.68 9.86
CA LEU A 144 13.83 10.04 9.32
C LEU A 144 13.13 11.11 10.17
N ILE A 145 11.91 10.83 10.64
CA ILE A 145 11.19 11.74 11.54
C ILE A 145 11.96 11.92 12.85
N ARG A 146 12.58 10.86 13.39
CA ARG A 146 13.40 10.93 14.61
C ARG A 146 14.56 11.92 14.47
N ILE A 147 15.26 11.91 13.32
CA ILE A 147 16.34 12.87 13.02
C ILE A 147 15.83 14.24 12.54
N ARG A 148 14.54 14.53 12.73
CA ARG A 148 13.84 15.77 12.32
C ARG A 148 13.85 16.05 10.81
N ARG A 149 14.03 15.01 9.98
CA ARG A 149 13.89 15.06 8.51
C ARG A 149 12.47 14.64 8.11
N THR A 150 11.48 15.45 8.48
CA THR A 150 10.06 15.18 8.18
C THR A 150 9.67 15.52 6.74
N ASP A 151 10.52 16.26 6.04
CA ASP A 151 10.42 16.65 4.64
C ASP A 151 10.56 15.42 3.71
N ILE A 152 11.52 14.53 3.98
CA ILE A 152 11.81 13.38 3.11
C ILE A 152 10.63 12.40 3.04
N PRO A 153 10.03 11.93 4.15
CA PRO A 153 8.84 11.07 4.07
C PRO A 153 7.66 11.71 3.34
N ALA A 154 7.48 13.03 3.48
CA ALA A 154 6.43 13.77 2.77
C ALA A 154 6.68 13.79 1.26
N TYR A 155 7.92 14.07 0.82
CA TYR A 155 8.31 13.98 -0.59
C TYR A 155 8.18 12.57 -1.14
N ALA A 156 8.57 11.55 -0.36
CA ALA A 156 8.44 10.16 -0.75
C ALA A 156 6.98 9.77 -1.00
N THR A 157 6.07 10.14 -0.09
CA THR A 157 4.64 9.83 -0.21
C THR A 157 4.06 10.53 -1.44
N THR A 158 4.39 11.80 -1.65
CA THR A 158 3.91 12.59 -2.79
C THR A 158 4.43 12.02 -4.11
N THR A 159 5.70 11.63 -4.16
CA THR A 159 6.33 11.02 -5.35
C THR A 159 5.74 9.65 -5.65
N GLY A 160 5.51 8.83 -4.62
CA GLY A 160 4.84 7.53 -4.77
C GLY A 160 3.43 7.67 -5.33
N ILE A 161 2.65 8.62 -4.82
CA ILE A 161 1.30 8.89 -5.33
C ILE A 161 1.35 9.39 -6.79
N ALA A 162 2.23 10.35 -7.09
CA ALA A 162 2.36 10.88 -8.45
C ALA A 162 2.75 9.79 -9.46
N LEU A 163 3.68 8.91 -9.10
CA LEU A 163 4.10 7.81 -9.96
C LEU A 163 3.05 6.71 -10.08
N SER A 164 2.28 6.44 -9.02
CA SER A 164 1.12 5.52 -9.09
C SER A 164 0.07 6.04 -10.08
N ILE A 165 -0.28 7.33 -9.99
CA ILE A 165 -1.22 7.96 -10.92
C ILE A 165 -0.68 7.92 -12.36
N LEU A 166 0.60 8.28 -12.55
CA LEU A 166 1.25 8.22 -13.85
C LEU A 166 1.26 6.80 -14.42
N ALA A 167 1.52 5.80 -13.59
CA ALA A 167 1.49 4.40 -13.97
C ALA A 167 0.10 3.97 -14.46
N VAL A 168 -0.99 4.41 -13.79
CA VAL A 168 -2.35 4.15 -14.30
C VAL A 168 -2.52 4.65 -15.73
N PHE A 169 -2.15 5.91 -16.00
CA PHE A 169 -2.29 6.48 -17.35
C PHE A 169 -1.36 5.82 -18.38
N ALA A 170 -0.14 5.46 -17.99
CA ALA A 170 0.83 4.80 -18.85
C ALA A 170 0.48 3.34 -19.17
N LEU A 171 -0.17 2.64 -18.23
CA LEU A 171 -0.55 1.22 -18.37
C LEU A 171 -1.87 1.02 -19.14
N LEU A 172 -2.81 1.99 -19.07
CA LEU A 172 -4.09 1.95 -19.76
C LEU A 172 -4.05 1.59 -21.27
N PRO A 173 -3.12 2.12 -22.08
CA PRO A 173 -3.04 1.80 -23.51
C PRO A 173 -2.38 0.45 -23.81
N LEU A 174 -1.74 -0.21 -22.84
CA LEU A 174 -0.95 -1.41 -23.08
C LEU A 174 -1.84 -2.64 -23.26
N GLY A 175 -1.63 -3.38 -24.36
CA GLY A 175 -2.45 -4.54 -24.71
C GLY A 175 -2.42 -5.67 -23.69
N PHE A 176 -1.28 -5.93 -23.03
CA PHE A 176 -1.16 -6.98 -22.02
C PHE A 176 -1.99 -6.68 -20.75
N VAL A 177 -2.12 -5.41 -20.38
CA VAL A 177 -2.92 -4.98 -19.22
C VAL A 177 -4.42 -5.16 -19.51
N ARG A 178 -4.82 -5.02 -20.78
CA ARG A 178 -6.20 -5.29 -21.20
C ARG A 178 -6.54 -6.77 -21.21
N GLN A 179 -5.54 -7.65 -21.41
CA GLN A 179 -5.72 -9.10 -21.34
C GLN A 179 -5.93 -9.56 -19.88
N ASP A 180 -5.11 -9.05 -18.97
CA ASP A 180 -5.21 -9.30 -17.52
C ASP A 180 -5.46 -8.00 -16.73
N PRO A 181 -6.72 -7.55 -16.61
CA PRO A 181 -7.09 -6.28 -15.96
C PRO A 181 -6.57 -6.10 -14.53
N ILE A 182 -6.35 -7.18 -13.78
CA ILE A 182 -5.84 -7.17 -12.40
C ILE A 182 -4.41 -6.60 -12.34
N LEU A 183 -3.64 -6.70 -13.43
CA LEU A 183 -2.27 -6.18 -13.46
C LEU A 183 -2.23 -4.65 -13.37
N LEU A 184 -3.25 -3.94 -13.85
CA LEU A 184 -3.30 -2.48 -13.79
C LEU A 184 -3.18 -1.95 -12.35
N PRO A 185 -4.08 -2.32 -11.42
CA PRO A 185 -4.01 -1.80 -10.07
C PRO A 185 -2.81 -2.34 -9.28
N VAL A 186 -2.38 -3.57 -9.56
CA VAL A 186 -1.20 -4.19 -8.93
C VAL A 186 0.06 -3.41 -9.29
N LEU A 187 0.34 -3.22 -10.59
CA LEU A 187 1.53 -2.52 -11.05
C LEU A 187 1.52 -1.05 -10.62
N ALA A 188 0.39 -0.35 -10.71
CA ALA A 188 0.27 1.01 -10.23
C ALA A 188 0.58 1.12 -8.73
N THR A 189 0.03 0.21 -7.91
CA THR A 189 0.32 0.16 -6.47
C THR A 189 1.80 -0.11 -6.18
N TYR A 190 2.43 -1.05 -6.89
CA TYR A 190 3.85 -1.36 -6.71
C TYR A 190 4.76 -0.23 -7.17
N THR A 191 4.48 0.43 -8.30
CA THR A 191 5.26 1.58 -8.76
C THR A 191 5.26 2.71 -7.73
N GLY A 192 4.10 3.01 -7.14
CA GLY A 192 4.01 4.00 -6.07
C GLY A 192 4.75 3.59 -4.79
N ALA A 193 4.53 2.35 -4.34
CA ALA A 193 5.15 1.84 -3.11
C ALA A 193 6.69 1.74 -3.22
N LEU A 194 7.20 1.30 -4.37
CA LEU A 194 8.65 1.20 -4.61
C LEU A 194 9.30 2.58 -4.73
N ALA A 195 8.61 3.54 -5.36
CA ALA A 195 9.09 4.92 -5.42
C ALA A 195 9.14 5.55 -4.04
N GLU A 196 8.09 5.38 -3.23
CA GLU A 196 8.06 5.87 -1.85
C GLU A 196 9.21 5.24 -1.05
N LEU A 197 9.34 3.91 -1.07
CA LEU A 197 10.41 3.20 -0.39
C LEU A 197 11.80 3.68 -0.85
N GLY A 198 12.01 3.87 -2.15
CA GLY A 198 13.27 4.33 -2.72
C GLY A 198 13.66 5.73 -2.23
N VAL A 199 12.72 6.67 -2.20
CA VAL A 199 12.98 8.04 -1.72
C VAL A 199 13.29 8.03 -0.21
N VAL A 200 12.54 7.27 0.59
CA VAL A 200 12.80 7.18 2.04
C VAL A 200 14.13 6.46 2.31
N ALA A 201 14.46 5.42 1.55
CA ALA A 201 15.72 4.69 1.69
C ALA A 201 16.93 5.54 1.29
N TRP A 202 16.80 6.39 0.26
CA TRP A 202 17.84 7.33 -0.16
C TRP A 202 18.12 8.43 0.86
N GLY A 203 17.11 8.80 1.66
CA GLY A 203 17.23 9.85 2.68
C GLY A 203 17.90 9.43 4.00
N ARG A 204 18.16 8.14 4.22
CA ARG A 204 18.86 7.62 5.41
C ARG A 204 20.36 7.89 5.35
#